data_AF-A0A1L5KGE4-F1
#
_entry.id   AF-A0A1L5KGE4-F1
#
_cell.length_a   1.000
_cell.length_b   1.000
_cell.length_c   1.000
_cell.angle_alpha   90.00
_cell.angle_beta   90.00
_cell.angle_gamma   90.00
#
_symmetry.space_group_name_H-M   'P 1'
#
loop_
_entity.id
_entity.type
_entity.pdbx_description
1 polymer ?
#
loop_
_entity_poly.entity_id
_entity_poly.type
_entity_poly.pdbx_seq_one_letter_code
_entity_poly.pdbx_strand_id
1 'polypeptide(L)'
;MVQVSRCVKGSILLKHVLEKEYVEDEFHIFYSLQGPDALKFQYDSSGSGVPDSIKDIAVQLQAAKYLYSTVLGLRFPLQQKIYAQARQINIYVLTLPKGNGLAFDRVASETMGDGRQIPCGLKFVLNAALDPARNVTPAHEFFHLYQYGYAVFKQRWYLEGMARWMENSFKAPEKNTRRLAVLPACESNFSRGYSAANYWASVAAARFASVALPAAAQRFRYSDGSTVLIAQDVAGGGMLQPFFNQLSRNSAAQSRQLNVANTRWSEAQQQAPQFNGAICQALADAEVEH
;
A
#
# COMPACT_ATOMS: atom_id res chain seq x y z
N MET A 1 21.44 23.99 15.52
CA MET A 1 20.46 24.41 14.49
C MET A 1 19.70 23.18 14.03
N VAL A 2 18.44 23.03 14.45
CA VAL A 2 17.60 21.90 14.04
C VAL A 2 17.21 22.15 12.59
N GLN A 3 17.77 21.37 11.67
CA GLN A 3 17.36 21.36 10.28
C GLN A 3 15.89 20.95 10.26
N VAL A 4 14.97 21.92 10.07
CA VAL A 4 13.56 21.62 9.89
C VAL A 4 13.48 20.80 8.62
N SER A 5 13.32 19.48 8.76
CA SER A 5 13.00 18.60 7.65
C SER A 5 11.60 18.98 7.16
N ARG A 6 11.51 19.99 6.29
CA ARG A 6 10.23 20.42 5.72
C ARG A 6 9.82 19.36 4.71
N CYS A 7 9.09 18.36 5.19
CA CYS A 7 8.23 17.55 4.34
C CYS A 7 7.20 18.47 3.64
N VAL A 8 6.53 17.98 2.60
CA VAL A 8 5.61 18.84 1.85
C VAL A 8 4.40 19.21 2.71
N LYS A 9 3.84 20.41 2.51
CA LYS A 9 2.57 20.77 3.11
C LYS A 9 1.46 19.98 2.45
N GLY A 10 0.72 19.24 3.25
CA GLY A 10 -0.50 18.57 2.86
C GLY A 10 -1.68 19.53 2.81
N SER A 11 -2.75 19.11 2.14
CA SER A 11 -3.98 19.88 2.00
C SER A 11 -5.23 19.03 2.19
N ILE A 12 -5.09 17.74 2.51
CA ILE A 12 -6.22 16.81 2.49
C ILE A 12 -7.13 17.02 3.69
N LEU A 13 -6.60 17.50 4.82
CA LEU A 13 -7.36 17.71 6.04
C LEU A 13 -7.84 19.15 6.25
N LEU A 14 -7.55 20.08 5.32
CA LEU A 14 -7.86 21.51 5.53
C LEU A 14 -9.35 21.81 5.77
N LYS A 15 -10.24 20.90 5.35
CA LYS A 15 -11.70 21.01 5.54
C LYS A 15 -12.27 19.93 6.46
N HIS A 16 -11.41 19.13 7.09
CA HIS A 16 -11.79 17.97 7.87
C HIS A 16 -11.29 18.12 9.30
N VAL A 17 -12.11 17.69 10.27
CA VAL A 17 -11.72 17.61 11.68
C VAL A 17 -12.01 16.19 12.13
N LEU A 18 -10.95 15.45 12.46
CA LEU A 18 -11.01 14.07 12.92
C LEU A 18 -10.64 14.05 14.40
N GLU A 19 -11.62 14.08 15.28
CA GLU A 19 -11.41 14.31 16.71
C GLU A 19 -10.78 13.12 17.45
N LYS A 20 -10.78 11.93 16.84
CA LYS A 20 -10.21 10.71 17.43
C LYS A 20 -8.95 10.28 16.70
N GLU A 21 -8.07 9.65 17.45
CA GLU A 21 -6.86 8.98 16.96
C GLU A 21 -6.75 7.61 17.66
N TYR A 22 -6.45 6.58 16.87
CA TYR A 22 -6.03 5.28 17.37
C TYR A 22 -4.65 4.97 16.82
N VAL A 23 -3.73 4.57 17.70
CA VAL A 23 -2.34 4.29 17.34
C VAL A 23 -2.05 2.82 17.58
N GLU A 24 -1.55 2.16 16.53
CA GLU A 24 -1.09 0.77 16.57
C GLU A 24 0.28 0.72 15.88
N ASP A 25 1.34 0.44 16.65
CA ASP A 25 2.73 0.55 16.20
C ASP A 25 3.03 1.92 15.53
N GLU A 26 3.42 1.94 14.25
CA GLU A 26 3.70 3.16 13.48
C GLU A 26 2.47 3.69 12.70
N PHE A 27 1.31 3.04 12.85
CA PHE A 27 0.06 3.42 12.19
C PHE A 27 -0.78 4.34 13.08
N HIS A 28 -1.00 5.56 12.60
CA HIS A 28 -1.84 6.56 13.26
C HIS A 28 -3.14 6.71 12.49
N ILE A 29 -4.24 6.17 13.03
CA ILE A 29 -5.56 6.17 12.39
C ILE A 29 -6.38 7.30 12.99
N PHE A 30 -6.62 8.35 12.20
CA PHE A 30 -7.49 9.46 12.56
C PHE A 30 -8.88 9.24 12.00
N TYR A 31 -9.90 9.47 12.83
CA TYR A 31 -11.29 9.24 12.47
C TYR A 31 -12.22 10.17 13.25
N SER A 32 -13.50 10.17 12.84
CA SER A 32 -14.56 10.91 13.52
C SER A 32 -15.76 10.00 13.81
N LEU A 33 -16.43 10.24 14.93
CA LEU A 33 -17.69 9.59 15.29
C LEU A 33 -18.90 10.47 14.92
N GLN A 34 -18.68 11.71 14.51
CA GLN A 34 -19.73 12.70 14.30
C GLN A 34 -19.44 13.61 13.09
N GLY A 35 -20.47 14.30 12.60
CA GLY A 35 -20.31 15.21 11.47
C GLY A 35 -20.08 14.50 10.12
N PRO A 36 -19.56 15.22 9.11
CA PRO A 36 -19.54 14.75 7.72
C PRO A 36 -18.66 13.53 7.45
N ASP A 37 -17.61 13.33 8.26
CA ASP A 37 -16.66 12.21 8.15
C ASP A 37 -16.90 11.12 9.20
N ALA A 38 -18.08 11.11 9.83
CA ALA A 38 -18.44 10.11 10.81
C ALA A 38 -18.33 8.69 10.22
N LEU A 39 -17.71 7.78 10.97
CA LEU A 39 -17.66 6.37 10.61
C LEU A 39 -19.09 5.82 10.43
N LYS A 40 -19.29 5.00 9.40
CA LYS A 40 -20.54 4.27 9.20
C LYS A 40 -20.72 3.16 10.24
N PHE A 41 -19.63 2.48 10.59
CA PHE A 41 -19.62 1.35 11.52
C PHE A 41 -18.95 1.77 12.83
N GLN A 42 -19.76 2.15 13.82
CA GLN A 42 -19.29 2.70 15.10
C GLN A 42 -19.40 1.73 16.28
N TYR A 43 -19.80 0.48 16.02
CA TYR A 43 -19.91 -0.54 17.07
C TYR A 43 -18.56 -0.76 17.76
N ASP A 44 -18.57 -0.85 19.09
CA ASP A 44 -17.41 -1.19 19.91
C ASP A 44 -17.81 -2.34 20.84
N SER A 45 -17.68 -3.57 20.32
CA SER A 45 -18.10 -4.78 21.03
C SER A 45 -17.34 -5.00 22.34
N SER A 46 -16.13 -4.47 22.44
CA SER A 46 -15.26 -4.59 23.62
C SER A 46 -15.48 -3.52 24.70
N GLY A 47 -16.21 -2.43 24.40
CA GLY A 47 -16.36 -1.28 25.30
C GLY A 47 -15.06 -0.49 25.55
N SER A 48 -14.08 -0.59 24.65
CA SER A 48 -12.77 0.07 24.75
C SER A 48 -12.79 1.58 24.49
N GLY A 49 -13.89 2.12 23.97
CA GLY A 49 -14.01 3.48 23.46
C GLY A 49 -13.50 3.65 22.01
N VAL A 50 -13.08 2.57 21.35
CA VAL A 50 -12.61 2.55 19.96
C VAL A 50 -13.52 1.63 19.14
N PRO A 51 -14.13 2.12 18.05
CA PRO A 51 -14.94 1.27 17.18
C PRO A 51 -14.15 0.09 16.62
N ASP A 52 -14.81 -1.06 16.49
CA ASP A 52 -14.23 -2.29 15.96
C ASP A 52 -13.73 -2.10 14.52
N SER A 53 -14.40 -1.25 13.73
CA SER A 53 -13.92 -0.89 12.38
C SER A 53 -12.54 -0.22 12.39
N ILE A 54 -12.18 0.53 13.43
CA ILE A 54 -10.85 1.14 13.54
C ILE A 54 -9.80 0.11 13.97
N LYS A 55 -10.14 -0.77 14.91
CA LYS A 55 -9.28 -1.89 15.33
C LYS A 55 -9.04 -2.85 14.16
N ASP A 56 -10.07 -3.10 13.35
CA ASP A 56 -10.03 -3.98 12.20
C ASP A 56 -9.16 -3.40 11.07
N ILE A 57 -9.15 -2.08 10.88
CA ILE A 57 -8.16 -1.41 10.02
C ILE A 57 -6.75 -1.67 10.57
N ALA A 58 -6.52 -1.42 11.86
CA ALA A 58 -5.21 -1.57 12.47
C ALA A 58 -4.65 -3.00 12.35
N VAL A 59 -5.46 -4.01 12.67
CA VAL A 59 -5.03 -5.42 12.55
C VAL A 59 -4.77 -5.83 11.10
N GLN A 60 -5.54 -5.29 10.13
CA GLN A 60 -5.29 -5.54 8.71
C GLN A 60 -3.94 -4.94 8.27
N LEU A 61 -3.59 -3.75 8.77
CA LEU A 61 -2.31 -3.11 8.50
C LEU A 61 -1.13 -3.84 9.15
N GLN A 62 -1.29 -4.33 10.38
CA GLN A 62 -0.28 -5.18 11.03
C GLN A 62 -0.07 -6.49 10.29
N ALA A 63 -1.15 -7.15 9.86
CA ALA A 63 -1.06 -8.37 9.06
C ALA A 63 -0.39 -8.12 7.70
N ALA A 64 -0.71 -7.00 7.05
CA ALA A 64 -0.08 -6.58 5.81
C ALA A 64 1.40 -6.24 5.99
N LYS A 65 1.78 -5.55 7.08
CA LYS A 65 3.19 -5.29 7.43
C LYS A 65 3.96 -6.60 7.61
N TYR A 66 3.38 -7.53 8.36
CA TYR A 66 3.96 -8.85 8.57
C TYR A 66 4.13 -9.60 7.25
N LEU A 67 3.08 -9.67 6.42
CA LEU A 67 3.14 -10.34 5.11
C LEU A 67 4.20 -9.70 4.21
N TYR A 68 4.11 -8.39 3.97
CA TYR A 68 4.96 -7.72 2.98
C TYR A 68 6.42 -7.64 3.43
N SER A 69 6.67 -7.29 4.70
CA SER A 69 8.05 -7.10 5.18
C SER A 69 8.69 -8.36 5.72
N THR A 70 7.96 -9.13 6.54
CA THR A 70 8.55 -10.29 7.25
C THR A 70 8.52 -11.54 6.40
N VAL A 71 7.40 -11.81 5.72
CA VAL A 71 7.23 -13.04 4.92
C VAL A 71 7.79 -12.87 3.50
N LEU A 72 7.52 -11.74 2.85
CA LEU A 72 7.90 -11.49 1.45
C LEU A 72 9.19 -10.65 1.29
N GLY A 73 9.84 -10.29 2.39
CA GLY A 73 11.16 -9.66 2.37
C GLY A 73 11.22 -8.23 1.83
N LEU A 74 10.08 -7.55 1.68
CA LEU A 74 10.08 -6.15 1.26
C LEU A 74 10.57 -5.24 2.39
N ARG A 75 11.28 -4.17 2.03
CA ARG A 75 11.71 -3.15 2.98
C ARG A 75 10.50 -2.31 3.40
N PHE A 76 10.21 -2.30 4.69
CA PHE A 76 9.14 -1.50 5.28
C PHE A 76 9.26 -0.02 4.85
N PRO A 77 8.16 0.68 4.49
CA PRO A 77 8.21 2.03 3.94
C PRO A 77 9.02 3.02 4.79
N LEU A 78 8.83 3.06 6.11
CA LEU A 78 9.57 4.00 6.97
C LEU A 78 11.09 3.73 7.04
N GLN A 79 11.55 2.57 6.56
CA GLN A 79 12.98 2.25 6.46
C GLN A 79 13.58 2.62 5.09
N GLN A 80 12.77 3.11 4.15
CA GLN A 80 13.22 3.46 2.81
C GLN A 80 13.79 4.89 2.78
N LYS A 81 14.93 5.06 2.10
CA LYS A 81 15.66 6.35 2.08
C LYS A 81 14.83 7.52 1.52
N ILE A 82 13.94 7.26 0.57
CA ILE A 82 13.02 8.26 -0.01
C ILE A 82 12.06 8.83 1.05
N TYR A 83 11.83 8.10 2.15
CA TYR A 83 10.93 8.45 3.23
C TYR A 83 11.63 8.80 4.54
N ALA A 84 12.92 9.16 4.50
CA ALA A 84 13.70 9.50 5.69
C ALA A 84 13.11 10.64 6.56
N GLN A 85 12.17 11.42 6.02
CA GLN A 85 11.47 12.48 6.75
C GLN A 85 10.17 12.01 7.44
N ALA A 86 9.65 10.84 7.09
CA ALA A 86 8.43 10.29 7.67
C ALA A 86 8.74 9.65 9.02
N ARG A 87 7.96 10.00 10.04
CA ARG A 87 8.06 9.39 11.38
C ARG A 87 6.99 8.34 11.65
N GLN A 88 5.92 8.38 10.86
CA GLN A 88 4.71 7.59 11.06
C GLN A 88 3.99 7.39 9.71
N ILE A 89 3.03 6.48 9.71
CA ILE A 89 2.07 6.29 8.62
C ILE A 89 0.71 6.79 9.12
N ASN A 90 0.21 7.85 8.50
CA ASN A 90 -1.07 8.47 8.83
C ASN A 90 -2.18 7.90 7.96
N ILE A 91 -3.22 7.40 8.61
CA ILE A 91 -4.43 6.89 7.97
C ILE A 91 -5.55 7.85 8.32
N TYR A 92 -6.15 8.47 7.32
CA TYR A 92 -7.30 9.35 7.53
C TYR A 92 -8.56 8.66 7.04
N VAL A 93 -9.49 8.40 7.96
CA VAL A 93 -10.78 7.82 7.63
C VAL A 93 -11.77 8.95 7.36
N LEU A 94 -12.13 9.14 6.10
CA LEU A 94 -12.89 10.28 5.58
C LEU A 94 -14.09 9.81 4.76
N THR A 95 -15.14 10.62 4.65
CA THR A 95 -16.18 10.37 3.65
C THR A 95 -15.62 10.68 2.27
N LEU A 96 -15.48 9.65 1.42
CA LEU A 96 -14.97 9.81 0.05
C LEU A 96 -16.13 9.82 -0.96
N PRO A 97 -16.14 10.75 -1.94
CA PRO A 97 -17.18 10.79 -2.97
C PRO A 97 -17.13 9.59 -3.91
N LYS A 98 -15.94 8.96 -4.05
CA LYS A 98 -15.73 7.77 -4.86
C LYS A 98 -14.55 6.97 -4.31
N GLY A 99 -14.63 5.65 -4.46
CA GLY A 99 -13.55 4.74 -4.08
C GLY A 99 -13.55 4.43 -2.59
N ASN A 100 -12.69 3.49 -2.23
CA ASN A 100 -12.55 3.00 -0.86
C ASN A 100 -11.29 3.52 -0.17
N GLY A 101 -10.32 4.03 -0.95
CA GLY A 101 -9.07 4.55 -0.44
C GLY A 101 -8.23 5.23 -1.52
N LEU A 102 -7.16 5.88 -1.08
CA LEU A 102 -6.15 6.48 -1.93
C LEU A 102 -4.83 6.69 -1.17
N ALA A 103 -3.75 6.09 -1.66
CA ALA A 103 -2.40 6.28 -1.13
C ALA A 103 -1.63 7.45 -1.79
N PHE A 104 -0.74 8.06 -1.02
CA PHE A 104 0.11 9.17 -1.46
C PHE A 104 1.59 8.80 -1.33
N ASP A 105 2.40 9.19 -2.32
CA ASP A 105 3.82 8.86 -2.41
C ASP A 105 4.73 9.83 -1.65
N ARG A 106 4.26 11.04 -1.33
CA ARG A 106 5.08 12.07 -0.68
C ARG A 106 4.89 12.10 0.83
N VAL A 107 6.00 12.25 1.54
CA VAL A 107 5.98 12.58 2.98
C VAL A 107 5.39 13.98 3.15
N ALA A 108 4.29 14.06 3.90
CA ALA A 108 3.56 15.30 4.10
C ALA A 108 3.23 15.53 5.58
N SER A 109 3.12 16.80 5.95
CA SER A 109 2.50 17.24 7.21
C SER A 109 1.14 17.84 6.86
N GLU A 110 0.09 17.38 7.51
CA GLU A 110 -1.27 17.86 7.29
C GLU A 110 -1.67 18.89 8.34
N THR A 111 -2.65 19.72 8.00
CA THR A 111 -3.32 20.63 8.94
C THR A 111 -4.81 20.36 8.87
N MET A 112 -5.41 20.06 10.01
CA MET A 112 -6.86 19.89 10.13
C MET A 112 -7.59 21.24 10.04
N GLY A 113 -8.90 21.19 9.79
CA GLY A 113 -9.74 22.38 9.66
C GLY A 113 -9.79 23.27 10.92
N ASP A 114 -9.46 22.70 12.09
CA ASP A 114 -9.34 23.40 13.37
C ASP A 114 -7.93 23.98 13.63
N GLY A 115 -7.00 23.82 12.67
CA GLY A 115 -5.61 24.27 12.78
C GLY A 115 -4.66 23.26 13.41
N ARG A 116 -5.13 22.09 13.88
CA ARG A 116 -4.25 21.05 14.45
C ARG A 116 -3.27 20.55 13.41
N GLN A 117 -1.97 20.62 13.73
CA GLN A 117 -0.89 20.16 12.87
C GLN A 117 -0.63 18.67 13.09
N ILE A 118 -0.51 17.93 11.99
CA ILE A 118 -0.15 16.50 11.98
C ILE A 118 1.32 16.36 11.56
N PRO A 119 2.14 15.56 12.27
CA PRO A 119 3.55 15.37 11.94
C PRO A 119 3.79 14.87 10.51
N CYS A 120 5.02 15.10 10.01
CA CYS A 120 5.48 14.54 8.74
C CYS A 120 5.35 13.01 8.75
N GLY A 121 4.52 12.49 7.84
CA GLY A 121 4.29 11.06 7.70
C GLY A 121 4.02 10.67 6.26
N LEU A 122 4.10 9.37 6.00
CA LEU A 122 3.41 8.79 4.85
C LEU A 122 1.92 8.81 5.11
N LYS A 123 1.10 8.74 4.06
CA LYS A 123 -0.34 8.77 4.27
C LYS A 123 -1.12 8.03 3.19
N PHE A 124 -2.28 7.54 3.60
CA PHE A 124 -3.36 7.17 2.71
C PHE A 124 -4.69 7.48 3.38
N VAL A 125 -5.73 7.62 2.57
CA VAL A 125 -7.10 7.81 3.06
C VAL A 125 -7.90 6.53 2.87
N LEU A 126 -8.87 6.33 3.74
CA LEU A 126 -9.86 5.27 3.66
C LEU A 126 -11.25 5.85 3.74
N ASN A 127 -12.21 5.22 3.08
CA ASN A 127 -13.61 5.64 3.14
C ASN A 127 -14.21 5.32 4.53
N ALA A 128 -14.86 6.27 5.17
CA ALA A 128 -15.56 6.10 6.45
C ALA A 128 -16.70 5.09 6.40
N ALA A 129 -17.16 4.73 5.19
CA ALA A 129 -18.14 3.67 4.96
C ALA A 129 -17.52 2.26 4.82
N LEU A 130 -16.23 2.09 5.04
CA LEU A 130 -15.53 0.83 4.85
C LEU A 130 -15.81 -0.16 6.01
N ASP A 131 -16.16 -1.39 5.65
CA ASP A 131 -16.18 -2.56 6.55
C ASP A 131 -14.87 -3.33 6.34
N PRO A 132 -13.86 -3.21 7.23
CA PRO A 132 -12.52 -3.72 6.97
C PRO A 132 -12.43 -5.24 6.98
N ALA A 133 -13.26 -5.92 7.78
CA ALA A 133 -13.34 -7.39 7.78
C ALA A 133 -13.79 -7.94 6.43
N ARG A 134 -14.50 -7.13 5.62
CA ARG A 134 -15.01 -7.50 4.30
C ARG A 134 -14.33 -6.77 3.14
N ASN A 135 -13.42 -5.85 3.44
CA ASN A 135 -12.79 -4.98 2.46
C ASN A 135 -11.30 -4.83 2.72
N VAL A 136 -10.52 -5.28 1.74
CA VAL A 136 -9.05 -5.36 1.79
C VAL A 136 -8.35 -4.05 1.41
N THR A 137 -9.10 -2.95 1.24
CA THR A 137 -8.52 -1.67 0.86
C THR A 137 -7.43 -1.17 1.82
N PRO A 138 -7.51 -1.29 3.16
CA PRO A 138 -6.39 -0.91 4.02
C PRO A 138 -5.06 -1.57 3.63
N ALA A 139 -5.04 -2.89 3.39
CA ALA A 139 -3.86 -3.60 2.91
C ALA A 139 -3.44 -3.16 1.50
N HIS A 140 -4.41 -2.92 0.60
CA HIS A 140 -4.17 -2.45 -0.77
C HIS A 140 -3.44 -1.09 -0.80
N GLU A 141 -3.99 -0.09 -0.12
CA GLU A 141 -3.40 1.25 -0.07
C GLU A 141 -2.05 1.24 0.64
N PHE A 142 -1.91 0.40 1.66
CA PHE A 142 -0.63 0.23 2.33
C PHE A 142 0.43 -0.40 1.42
N PHE A 143 0.06 -1.35 0.54
CA PHE A 143 0.99 -1.93 -0.43
C PHE A 143 1.52 -0.88 -1.43
N HIS A 144 0.71 0.11 -1.82
CA HIS A 144 1.18 1.22 -2.65
C HIS A 144 2.34 2.00 -1.99
N LEU A 145 2.35 2.16 -0.66
CA LEU A 145 3.47 2.80 0.03
C LEU A 145 4.78 2.02 -0.11
N TYR A 146 4.74 0.69 -0.23
CA TYR A 146 5.93 -0.09 -0.58
C TYR A 146 6.35 0.20 -2.02
N GLN A 147 5.42 0.15 -2.97
CA GLN A 147 5.71 0.40 -4.39
C GLN A 147 6.37 1.76 -4.61
N TYR A 148 5.78 2.82 -4.06
CA TYR A 148 6.32 4.18 -4.13
C TYR A 148 7.67 4.34 -3.42
N GLY A 149 7.93 3.56 -2.38
CA GLY A 149 9.22 3.57 -1.70
C GLY A 149 10.35 3.05 -2.59
N TYR A 150 10.07 2.01 -3.37
CA TYR A 150 11.07 1.33 -4.18
C TYR A 150 11.35 2.07 -5.49
N ALA A 151 10.34 2.61 -6.17
CA ALA A 151 10.52 3.27 -7.45
C ALA A 151 9.56 4.45 -7.67
N VAL A 152 9.99 5.40 -8.50
CA VAL A 152 9.19 6.56 -8.93
C VAL A 152 8.17 6.23 -10.02
N PHE A 153 8.01 4.95 -10.35
CA PHE A 153 7.18 4.52 -11.48
C PHE A 153 5.72 4.40 -11.06
N LYS A 154 4.85 5.20 -11.70
CA LYS A 154 3.39 5.22 -11.42
C LYS A 154 2.55 4.65 -12.56
N GLN A 155 3.02 3.57 -13.17
CA GLN A 155 2.25 2.86 -14.21
C GLN A 155 1.13 2.05 -13.57
N ARG A 156 -0.12 2.28 -14.00
CA ARG A 156 -1.32 1.71 -13.36
C ARG A 156 -1.34 0.19 -13.36
N TRP A 157 -0.89 -0.45 -14.44
CA TRP A 157 -0.85 -1.91 -14.53
C TRP A 157 0.11 -2.53 -13.52
N TYR A 158 1.18 -1.82 -13.16
CA TYR A 158 2.11 -2.19 -12.09
C TYR A 158 1.50 -1.92 -10.71
N LEU A 159 1.09 -0.68 -10.45
CA LEU A 159 0.58 -0.29 -9.13
C LEU A 159 -0.67 -1.08 -8.74
N GLU A 160 -1.75 -0.86 -9.49
CA GLU A 160 -3.07 -1.44 -9.21
C GLU A 160 -3.09 -2.94 -9.47
N GLY A 161 -2.39 -3.39 -10.51
CA GLY A 161 -2.35 -4.81 -10.88
C GLY A 161 -1.66 -5.65 -9.81
N MET A 162 -0.51 -5.21 -9.30
CA MET A 162 0.18 -5.95 -8.23
C MET A 162 -0.54 -5.82 -6.90
N ALA A 163 -1.04 -4.62 -6.54
CA ALA A 163 -1.81 -4.45 -5.32
C ALA A 163 -3.03 -5.39 -5.32
N ARG A 164 -3.73 -5.49 -6.45
CA ARG A 164 -4.86 -6.41 -6.63
C ARG A 164 -4.47 -7.89 -6.61
N TRP A 165 -3.27 -8.25 -7.08
CA TRP A 165 -2.74 -9.61 -6.90
C TRP A 165 -2.45 -9.90 -5.43
N MET A 166 -1.82 -8.98 -4.71
CA MET A 166 -1.50 -9.14 -3.28
C MET A 166 -2.73 -9.27 -2.39
N GLU A 167 -3.89 -8.75 -2.81
CA GLU A 167 -5.16 -8.97 -2.12
C GLU A 167 -5.53 -10.46 -2.00
N ASN A 168 -4.97 -11.35 -2.83
CA ASN A 168 -5.22 -12.80 -2.77
C ASN A 168 -4.79 -13.43 -1.44
N SER A 169 -3.92 -12.76 -0.67
CA SER A 169 -3.56 -13.22 0.67
C SER A 169 -4.64 -12.94 1.72
N PHE A 170 -5.52 -11.97 1.45
CA PHE A 170 -6.54 -11.47 2.38
C PHE A 170 -7.96 -11.91 2.00
N LYS A 171 -8.19 -12.28 0.74
CA LYS A 171 -9.47 -12.81 0.26
C LYS A 171 -9.29 -13.81 -0.87
N ALA A 172 -10.32 -14.61 -1.10
CA ALA A 172 -10.24 -15.77 -2.00
C ALA A 172 -9.78 -15.36 -3.42
N PRO A 173 -8.72 -15.98 -3.98
CA PRO A 173 -8.10 -15.56 -5.23
C PRO A 173 -9.05 -15.51 -6.43
N GLU A 174 -10.07 -16.37 -6.46
CA GLU A 174 -11.04 -16.47 -7.55
C GLU A 174 -11.84 -15.17 -7.74
N LYS A 175 -11.88 -14.32 -6.72
CA LYS A 175 -12.53 -13.00 -6.75
C LYS A 175 -11.67 -11.91 -7.43
N ASN A 176 -10.39 -12.17 -7.64
CA ASN A 176 -9.41 -11.15 -8.03
C ASN A 176 -8.60 -11.50 -9.26
N THR A 177 -8.17 -12.75 -9.38
CA THR A 177 -7.22 -13.19 -10.38
C THR A 177 -7.67 -14.48 -11.03
N ARG A 178 -7.37 -14.62 -12.32
CA ARG A 178 -7.55 -15.84 -13.09
C ARG A 178 -6.21 -16.30 -13.62
N ARG A 179 -5.92 -17.60 -13.49
CA ARG A 179 -4.74 -18.21 -14.09
C ARG A 179 -4.84 -18.13 -15.60
N LEU A 180 -3.81 -17.59 -16.25
CA LEU A 180 -3.73 -17.53 -17.70
C LEU A 180 -3.12 -18.83 -18.24
N ALA A 181 -3.73 -19.40 -19.28
CA ALA A 181 -3.22 -20.62 -19.92
C ALA A 181 -1.91 -20.37 -20.69
N VAL A 182 -1.78 -19.18 -21.28
CA VAL A 182 -0.57 -18.71 -21.95
C VAL A 182 -0.18 -17.39 -21.30
N LEU A 183 1.09 -17.28 -20.89
CA LEU A 183 1.61 -16.03 -20.34
C LEU A 183 1.78 -15.02 -21.47
N PRO A 184 1.08 -13.87 -21.43
CA PRO A 184 1.25 -12.87 -22.45
C PRO A 184 2.57 -12.11 -22.23
N ALA A 185 3.07 -11.44 -23.26
CA ALA A 185 4.21 -10.54 -23.14
C ALA A 185 3.90 -9.41 -22.14
N CYS A 186 4.92 -8.89 -21.46
CA CYS A 186 4.79 -7.87 -20.43
C CYS A 186 4.05 -6.62 -20.94
N GLU A 187 4.42 -6.19 -22.15
CA GLU A 187 3.93 -5.02 -22.89
C GLU A 187 2.42 -5.04 -23.12
N SER A 188 1.82 -6.23 -23.17
CA SER A 188 0.38 -6.41 -23.36
C SER A 188 -0.48 -5.85 -22.21
N ASN A 189 0.17 -5.45 -21.10
CA ASN A 189 -0.49 -4.94 -19.91
C ASN A 189 -0.40 -3.42 -19.77
N PHE A 190 0.35 -2.70 -20.60
CA PHE A 190 0.63 -1.27 -20.37
C PHE A 190 -0.60 -0.37 -20.28
N SER A 191 -1.71 -0.74 -20.92
CA SER A 191 -2.98 -0.01 -20.88
C SER A 191 -3.91 -0.44 -19.74
N ARG A 192 -3.55 -1.48 -18.96
CA ARG A 192 -4.41 -2.08 -17.94
C ARG A 192 -4.29 -1.36 -16.60
N GLY A 193 -5.29 -1.56 -15.75
CA GLY A 193 -5.26 -1.24 -14.32
C GLY A 193 -5.37 -2.53 -13.51
N TYR A 194 -6.42 -2.67 -12.71
CA TYR A 194 -6.69 -3.89 -11.92
C TYR A 194 -6.65 -5.20 -12.70
N SER A 195 -7.06 -5.22 -13.98
CA SER A 195 -7.05 -6.45 -14.78
C SER A 195 -5.65 -6.99 -15.08
N ALA A 196 -4.58 -6.20 -14.84
CA ALA A 196 -3.21 -6.68 -14.89
C ALA A 196 -2.87 -7.65 -13.74
N ALA A 197 -3.71 -7.76 -12.71
CA ALA A 197 -3.51 -8.73 -11.63
C ALA A 197 -3.43 -10.18 -12.13
N ASN A 198 -4.16 -10.52 -13.20
CA ASN A 198 -4.07 -11.84 -13.84
C ASN A 198 -2.66 -12.11 -14.40
N TYR A 199 -2.04 -11.09 -14.99
CA TYR A 199 -0.68 -11.18 -15.51
C TYR A 199 0.31 -11.38 -14.36
N TRP A 200 0.29 -10.50 -13.36
CA TRP A 200 1.20 -10.58 -12.22
C TRP A 200 1.09 -11.91 -11.48
N ALA A 201 -0.13 -12.35 -11.17
CA ALA A 201 -0.35 -13.63 -10.51
C ALA A 201 0.15 -14.82 -11.35
N SER A 202 -0.11 -14.81 -12.65
CA SER A 202 0.27 -15.92 -13.53
C SER A 202 1.77 -15.98 -13.79
N VAL A 203 2.42 -14.83 -14.01
CA VAL A 203 3.87 -14.77 -14.20
C VAL A 203 4.58 -15.16 -12.91
N ALA A 204 4.18 -14.59 -11.78
CA ALA A 204 4.77 -14.92 -10.48
C ALA A 204 4.69 -16.42 -10.21
N ALA A 205 3.49 -17.03 -10.31
CA ALA A 205 3.31 -18.44 -10.00
C ALA A 205 3.98 -19.40 -11.00
N ALA A 206 4.23 -18.94 -12.23
CA ALA A 206 4.89 -19.76 -13.24
C ALA A 206 6.42 -19.70 -13.17
N ARG A 207 7.00 -18.61 -12.66
CA ARG A 207 8.44 -18.34 -12.75
C ARG A 207 9.15 -18.24 -11.41
N PHE A 208 8.41 -18.09 -10.32
CA PHE A 208 8.96 -17.90 -8.98
C PHE A 208 8.34 -18.88 -7.99
N ALA A 209 9.10 -19.22 -6.95
CA ALA A 209 8.63 -20.10 -5.90
C ALA A 209 7.47 -19.47 -5.11
N SER A 210 6.51 -20.30 -4.68
CA SER A 210 5.54 -19.92 -3.66
C SER A 210 6.22 -19.67 -2.31
N VAL A 211 5.69 -18.73 -1.55
CA VAL A 211 6.15 -18.45 -0.18
C VAL A 211 5.04 -18.82 0.79
N ALA A 212 5.28 -19.84 1.62
CA ALA A 212 4.32 -20.27 2.62
C ALA A 212 4.13 -19.20 3.70
N LEU A 213 2.89 -18.98 4.14
CA LEU A 213 2.60 -18.13 5.30
C LEU A 213 2.89 -18.94 6.57
N PRO A 214 3.75 -18.44 7.48
CA PRO A 214 4.00 -19.12 8.74
C PRO A 214 2.73 -19.23 9.59
N ALA A 215 2.62 -20.27 10.42
CA ALA A 215 1.47 -20.47 11.32
C ALA A 215 1.18 -19.25 12.22
N ALA A 216 2.22 -18.49 12.58
CA ALA A 216 2.11 -17.24 13.32
C ALA A 216 1.21 -16.18 12.63
N ALA A 217 0.99 -16.27 11.31
CA ALA A 217 0.06 -15.41 10.58
C ALA A 217 -1.40 -15.54 11.07
N GLN A 218 -1.77 -16.69 11.65
CA GLN A 218 -3.14 -16.95 12.14
C GLN A 218 -3.52 -16.15 13.40
N ARG A 219 -2.57 -15.42 13.99
CA ARG A 219 -2.84 -14.53 15.13
C ARG A 219 -3.63 -13.28 14.73
N PHE A 220 -3.56 -12.87 13.47
CA PHE A 220 -4.25 -11.68 12.99
C PHE A 220 -5.72 -12.02 12.72
N ARG A 221 -6.60 -11.50 13.57
CA ARG A 221 -8.04 -11.71 13.51
C ARG A 221 -8.76 -10.38 13.61
N TYR A 222 -9.82 -10.24 12.81
CA TYR A 222 -10.77 -9.14 12.98
C TYR A 222 -11.57 -9.33 14.27
N SER A 223 -12.28 -8.28 14.65
CA SER A 223 -13.13 -8.24 15.85
C SER A 223 -14.27 -9.26 15.80
N ASP A 224 -14.68 -9.70 14.60
CA ASP A 224 -15.65 -10.78 14.40
C ASP A 224 -15.05 -12.21 14.52
N GLY A 225 -13.74 -12.31 14.81
CA GLY A 225 -12.98 -13.55 14.96
C GLY A 225 -12.47 -14.15 13.65
N SER A 226 -12.89 -13.64 12.49
CA SER A 226 -12.41 -14.10 11.19
C SER A 226 -10.93 -13.77 10.98
N THR A 227 -10.22 -14.64 10.26
CA THR A 227 -8.79 -14.47 10.03
C THR A 227 -8.54 -13.39 8.97
N VAL A 228 -7.55 -12.53 9.22
CA VAL A 228 -7.17 -11.46 8.28
C VAL A 228 -6.47 -12.00 7.04
N LEU A 229 -5.50 -12.91 7.23
CA LEU A 229 -4.77 -13.59 6.16
C LEU A 229 -5.39 -14.98 5.97
N ILE A 230 -6.10 -15.17 4.86
CA ILE A 230 -6.83 -16.41 4.61
C ILE A 230 -6.03 -17.41 3.76
N ALA A 231 -5.01 -16.94 3.04
CA ALA A 231 -4.18 -17.80 2.20
C ALA A 231 -3.18 -18.62 3.06
N GLN A 232 -2.79 -19.79 2.57
CA GLN A 232 -1.74 -20.62 3.18
C GLN A 232 -0.35 -20.30 2.60
N ASP A 233 -0.30 -19.80 1.37
CA ASP A 233 0.91 -19.36 0.69
C ASP A 233 0.60 -18.19 -0.24
N VAL A 234 1.65 -17.46 -0.63
CA VAL A 234 1.62 -16.51 -1.75
C VAL A 234 2.23 -17.21 -2.95
N ALA A 235 1.38 -17.64 -3.88
CA ALA A 235 1.83 -18.28 -5.12
C ALA A 235 2.73 -17.34 -5.93
N GLY A 236 3.98 -17.75 -6.18
CA GLY A 236 4.98 -16.89 -6.81
C GLY A 236 5.52 -15.76 -5.93
N GLY A 237 5.28 -15.81 -4.61
CA GLY A 237 5.71 -14.79 -3.65
C GLY A 237 7.22 -14.51 -3.65
N GLY A 238 8.05 -15.47 -4.09
CA GLY A 238 9.49 -15.29 -4.24
C GLY A 238 9.86 -14.17 -5.22
N MET A 239 8.96 -13.77 -6.11
CA MET A 239 9.17 -12.67 -7.05
C MET A 239 9.37 -11.31 -6.35
N LEU A 240 8.68 -11.07 -5.22
CA LEU A 240 8.47 -9.70 -4.69
C LEU A 240 9.78 -8.99 -4.37
N GLN A 241 10.62 -9.57 -3.51
CA GLN A 241 11.86 -8.94 -3.08
C GLN A 241 12.85 -8.66 -4.22
N PRO A 242 13.25 -9.63 -5.08
CA PRO A 242 14.19 -9.38 -6.16
C PRO A 242 13.62 -8.39 -7.18
N PHE A 243 12.34 -8.51 -7.55
CA PHE A 243 11.70 -7.58 -8.47
C PHE A 243 11.69 -6.14 -7.95
N PHE A 244 11.30 -5.93 -6.69
CA PHE A 244 11.30 -4.59 -6.09
C PHE A 244 12.73 -4.04 -5.97
N ASN A 245 13.73 -4.88 -5.65
CA ASN A 245 15.12 -4.46 -5.66
C ASN A 245 15.57 -3.98 -7.05
N GLN A 246 15.19 -4.68 -8.13
CA GLN A 246 15.48 -4.24 -9.50
C GLN A 246 14.76 -2.95 -9.87
N LEU A 247 13.49 -2.79 -9.48
CA LEU A 247 12.78 -1.52 -9.63
C LEU A 247 13.52 -0.36 -8.98
N SER A 248 14.09 -0.56 -7.78
CA SER A 248 14.86 0.47 -7.09
C SER A 248 16.16 0.82 -7.79
N ARG A 249 16.90 -0.18 -8.29
CA ARG A 249 18.12 0.06 -9.08
C ARG A 249 17.79 0.85 -10.36
N ASN A 250 16.73 0.45 -11.06
CA ASN A 250 16.29 1.10 -12.29
C ASN A 250 15.80 2.53 -12.02
N SER A 251 15.01 2.75 -10.98
CA SER A 251 14.55 4.08 -10.56
C SER A 251 15.72 5.02 -10.23
N ALA A 252 16.73 4.51 -9.52
CA ALA A 252 17.93 5.28 -9.19
C ALA A 252 18.78 5.60 -10.44
N ALA A 253 18.89 4.67 -11.38
CA ALA A 253 19.59 4.88 -12.64
C ALA A 253 18.90 5.96 -13.50
N GLN A 254 17.57 5.91 -13.63
CA GLN A 254 16.77 6.91 -14.34
C GLN A 254 16.90 8.30 -13.70
N SER A 255 16.85 8.38 -12.37
CA SER A 255 17.08 9.62 -11.63
C SER A 255 18.46 10.23 -11.91
N ARG A 256 19.51 9.41 -11.98
CA ARG A 256 20.86 9.88 -12.35
C ARG A 256 20.92 10.36 -13.80
N GLN A 257 20.33 9.60 -14.72
CA GLN A 257 20.33 9.93 -16.15
C GLN A 257 19.64 11.27 -16.45
N LEU A 258 18.52 11.56 -15.77
CA LEU A 258 17.77 12.81 -15.97
C LEU A 258 18.20 13.94 -15.04
N ASN A 259 19.19 13.71 -14.16
CA ASN A 259 19.61 14.66 -13.13
C ASN A 259 18.44 15.16 -12.25
N VAL A 260 17.51 14.26 -11.91
CA VAL A 260 16.37 14.54 -11.03
C VAL A 260 16.53 13.69 -9.78
N ALA A 261 16.55 14.32 -8.60
CA ALA A 261 16.58 13.56 -7.36
C ALA A 261 15.37 12.62 -7.27
N ASN A 262 15.58 11.37 -6.81
CA ASN A 262 14.55 10.33 -6.75
C ASN A 262 13.33 10.73 -5.88
N THR A 263 13.42 11.82 -5.11
CA THR A 263 12.36 12.38 -4.25
C THR A 263 11.62 13.59 -4.87
N ARG A 264 12.01 14.04 -6.07
CA ARG A 264 11.55 15.31 -6.67
C ARG A 264 10.78 15.17 -7.98
N TRP A 265 10.47 13.94 -8.38
CA TRP A 265 9.69 13.67 -9.58
C TRP A 265 8.26 14.23 -9.47
N SER A 266 7.80 14.92 -10.50
CA SER A 266 6.40 15.36 -10.62
C SER A 266 5.49 14.17 -10.98
N GLU A 267 4.21 14.25 -10.64
CA GLU A 267 3.23 13.20 -11.01
C GLU A 267 3.26 12.86 -12.50
N ALA A 268 3.30 13.89 -13.36
CA ALA A 268 3.34 13.71 -14.81
C ALA A 268 4.59 12.94 -15.25
N GLN A 269 5.75 13.19 -14.63
CA GLN A 269 6.96 12.46 -14.94
C GLN A 269 6.88 11.01 -14.42
N GLN A 270 6.39 10.80 -13.20
CA GLN A 270 6.23 9.46 -12.61
C GLN A 270 5.30 8.56 -13.43
N GLN A 271 4.31 9.14 -14.10
CA GLN A 271 3.34 8.44 -14.96
C GLN A 271 3.80 8.31 -16.42
N ALA A 272 5.01 8.78 -16.75
CA ALA A 272 5.45 8.84 -18.13
C ALA A 272 5.62 7.43 -18.73
N PRO A 273 5.10 7.16 -19.95
CA PRO A 273 5.03 5.81 -20.51
C PRO A 273 6.38 5.10 -20.68
N GLN A 274 7.50 5.83 -20.74
CA GLN A 274 8.82 5.20 -20.84
C GLN A 274 9.15 4.25 -19.68
N PHE A 275 8.52 4.42 -18.52
CA PHE A 275 8.74 3.54 -17.38
C PHE A 275 8.12 2.16 -17.52
N ASN A 276 7.22 1.95 -18.48
CA ASN A 276 6.69 0.64 -18.77
C ASN A 276 7.80 -0.36 -19.15
N GLY A 277 8.72 0.04 -20.02
CA GLY A 277 9.87 -0.79 -20.39
C GLY A 277 10.81 -1.06 -19.21
N ALA A 278 11.05 -0.05 -18.36
CA ALA A 278 11.89 -0.21 -17.16
C ALA A 278 11.32 -1.21 -16.15
N ILE A 279 9.99 -1.30 -16.04
CA ILE A 279 9.31 -2.28 -15.19
C ILE A 279 9.44 -3.68 -15.78
N CYS A 280 9.24 -3.85 -17.09
CA CYS A 280 9.43 -5.16 -17.74
C CYS A 280 10.88 -5.64 -17.64
N GLN A 281 11.85 -4.74 -17.81
CA GLN A 281 13.27 -5.08 -17.64
C GLN A 281 13.56 -5.51 -16.21
N ALA A 282 13.04 -4.79 -15.20
CA ALA A 282 13.21 -5.18 -13.80
C ALA A 282 12.64 -6.57 -13.50
N LEU A 283 11.54 -6.95 -14.14
CA LEU A 283 10.96 -8.28 -14.00
C LEU A 283 11.85 -9.35 -14.64
N ALA A 284 12.34 -9.12 -15.86
CA ALA A 284 13.27 -10.03 -16.53
C ALA A 284 14.57 -10.22 -15.74
N ASP A 285 15.14 -9.13 -15.21
CA ASP A 285 16.37 -9.19 -14.41
C ASP A 285 16.16 -9.94 -13.09
N ALA A 286 14.99 -9.80 -12.48
CA ALA A 286 14.63 -10.51 -11.25
C ALA A 286 14.50 -12.03 -11.44
N GLU A 287 14.18 -12.49 -12.65
CA GLU A 287 14.14 -13.92 -12.99
C GLU A 287 15.54 -14.53 -13.13
N VAL A 288 16.53 -13.73 -13.54
CA VAL A 288 17.91 -14.20 -13.76
C VAL A 288 18.72 -14.25 -12.46
N GLU A 289 18.43 -13.36 -11.50
CA GLU A 289 19.08 -13.34 -10.18
C GLU A 289 18.58 -14.44 -9.23
N HIS A 290 17.60 -15.25 -9.65
CA HIS A 290 16.87 -16.20 -8.81
C HIS A 290 17.19 -17.67 -9.11
#